data_AF-A0A8J8PGL3-F1
#
_entry.id   AF-A0A8J8PGL3-F1
#
_cell.length_a   1.000
_cell.length_b   1.000
_cell.length_c   1.000
_cell.angle_alpha   90.00
_cell.angle_beta   90.00
_cell.angle_gamma   90.00
#
_symmetry.space_group_name_H-M   'P 1'
#
loop_
_entity.id
_entity.type
_entity.pdbx_description
1 polymer ?
#
loop_
_entity_poly.entity_id
_entity_poly.type
_entity_poly.pdbx_seq_one_letter_code
_entity_poly.pdbx_strand_id
1 'polypeptide(L)'
;MVTEKERELLRRVWNESLMKQLAHVRSRRFGLGYRYDTGESIRKGNLVVEYPKGLLEFKSQKEPIPLSDVENALIMWSAAGPNGLILADLGVNNNVATFIYATGRTIPGPDNDQGLDLIYIVDDGVYYYRPSQASKIYEIEREDDLGKIVDWYKNYSIKLANGRTDLAGTMPFAMAFNKNFNEIGSTLLLPIYDASRVIVNILFHYFEYERVPIIDDNTGQLADQNGAMKKLIDKGYLTSQIPLTMDLLDRAIGAVAGVVVGTSVQNIRLMSEA
;
A
#
# COMPACT_ATOMS: atom_id res chain seq x y z
N MET A 1 -24.51 4.69 10.74
CA MET A 1 -25.09 5.60 9.74
C MET A 1 -24.19 6.83 9.63
N VAL A 2 -23.89 7.25 8.40
CA VAL A 2 -23.09 8.45 8.09
C VAL A 2 -23.93 9.70 8.34
N THR A 3 -23.38 10.66 9.07
CA THR A 3 -24.01 11.95 9.39
C THR A 3 -24.11 12.86 8.16
N GLU A 4 -24.96 13.89 8.17
CA GLU A 4 -25.10 14.79 7.01
C GLU A 4 -23.79 15.55 6.71
N LYS A 5 -23.04 15.94 7.74
CA LYS A 5 -21.74 16.60 7.57
C LYS A 5 -20.73 15.68 6.88
N GLU A 6 -20.68 14.40 7.26
CA GLU A 6 -19.83 13.41 6.61
C GLU A 6 -20.27 13.16 5.16
N ARG A 7 -21.59 13.13 4.89
CA ARG A 7 -22.13 13.04 3.52
C ARG A 7 -21.71 14.22 2.66
N GLU A 8 -21.80 15.44 3.20
CA GLU A 8 -21.37 16.66 2.48
C GLU A 8 -19.88 16.59 2.12
N LEU A 9 -19.03 16.11 3.05
CA LEU A 9 -17.61 15.90 2.75
C LEU A 9 -17.40 14.87 1.63
N LEU A 10 -18.05 13.71 1.71
CA LEU A 10 -17.97 12.67 0.68
C LEU A 10 -18.40 13.19 -0.69
N ARG A 11 -19.51 13.94 -0.74
CA ARG A 11 -20.01 14.60 -1.96
C ARG A 11 -19.00 15.59 -2.52
N ARG A 12 -18.38 16.39 -1.66
CA ARG A 12 -17.35 17.33 -2.08
C ARG A 12 -16.18 16.60 -2.74
N VAL A 13 -15.65 15.56 -2.09
CA VAL A 13 -14.54 14.76 -2.63
C VAL A 13 -14.91 14.05 -3.93
N TRP A 14 -16.13 13.51 -4.03
CA TRP A 14 -16.64 12.88 -5.26
C TRP A 14 -16.64 13.84 -6.46
N ASN A 15 -16.86 15.13 -6.20
CA ASN A 15 -16.88 16.17 -7.23
C ASN A 15 -15.52 16.88 -7.41
N GLU A 16 -14.46 16.48 -6.69
CA GLU A 16 -13.12 17.03 -6.90
C GLU A 16 -12.51 16.55 -8.22
N SER A 17 -11.81 17.47 -8.90
CA SER A 17 -11.22 17.17 -10.20
C SER A 17 -9.89 16.43 -10.03
N LEU A 18 -9.77 15.22 -10.59
CA LEU A 18 -8.50 14.49 -10.65
C LEU A 18 -7.38 15.32 -11.31
N MET A 19 -7.69 16.10 -12.36
CA MET A 19 -6.71 16.96 -13.03
C MET A 19 -6.17 18.06 -12.09
N LYS A 20 -7.06 18.66 -11.29
CA LYS A 20 -6.68 19.64 -10.27
C LYS A 20 -5.83 18.99 -9.18
N GLN A 21 -6.20 17.79 -8.72
CA GLN A 21 -5.44 17.01 -7.75
C GLN A 21 -4.01 16.74 -8.24
N LEU A 22 -3.87 16.26 -9.47
CA LEU A 22 -2.56 16.03 -10.11
C LEU A 22 -1.75 17.31 -10.24
N ALA A 23 -2.38 18.45 -10.57
CA ALA A 23 -1.69 19.74 -10.67
C ALA A 23 -1.17 20.24 -9.31
N HIS A 24 -1.90 19.96 -8.22
CA HIS A 24 -1.64 20.56 -6.91
C HIS A 24 -0.92 19.65 -5.91
N VAL A 25 -0.85 18.34 -6.15
CA VAL A 25 -0.23 17.40 -5.20
C VAL A 25 1.22 17.75 -4.90
N ARG A 26 1.55 18.03 -3.64
CA ARG A 26 2.91 18.36 -3.20
C ARG A 26 3.24 17.66 -1.89
N SER A 27 4.51 17.35 -1.68
CA SER A 27 4.96 16.91 -0.37
C SER A 27 4.96 18.11 0.58
N ARG A 28 4.13 18.04 1.63
CA ARG A 28 4.04 19.08 2.65
C ARG A 28 4.75 18.61 3.91
N ARG A 29 5.69 19.43 4.37
CA ARG A 29 6.40 19.23 5.63
C ARG A 29 6.00 20.26 6.68
N PHE A 30 5.03 21.12 6.38
CA PHE A 30 4.52 22.11 7.31
C PHE A 30 3.08 21.74 7.62
N GLY A 31 2.81 21.52 8.90
CA GLY A 31 1.52 21.07 9.41
C GLY A 31 1.24 21.68 10.78
N LEU A 32 0.01 21.51 11.25
CA LEU A 32 -0.38 21.90 12.58
C LEU A 32 0.46 21.11 13.61
N GLY A 33 0.95 21.76 14.66
CA GLY A 33 1.86 21.19 15.65
C GLY A 33 3.31 20.92 15.19
N TYR A 34 3.63 21.09 13.90
CA TYR A 34 4.96 20.72 13.38
C TYR A 34 6.03 21.74 13.71
N ARG A 35 7.29 21.27 13.68
CA ARG A 35 8.47 22.09 13.93
C ARG A 35 9.67 21.67 13.08
N TYR A 36 10.47 22.65 12.67
CA TYR A 36 11.72 22.47 11.93
C TYR A 36 12.70 23.53 12.37
N ASP A 37 13.98 23.16 12.45
CA ASP A 37 15.07 24.11 12.60
C ASP A 37 15.00 25.01 13.85
N THR A 38 14.27 24.59 14.89
CA THR A 38 13.96 25.42 16.07
C THR A 38 15.11 25.51 17.07
N GLY A 39 16.08 24.59 17.03
CA GLY A 39 17.08 24.43 18.09
C GLY A 39 16.55 23.72 19.34
N GLU A 40 15.37 23.10 19.27
CA GLU A 40 14.73 22.39 20.38
C GLU A 40 14.99 20.89 20.31
N SER A 41 14.98 20.23 21.48
CA SER A 41 14.99 18.77 21.59
C SER A 41 13.72 18.31 22.28
N ILE A 42 13.04 17.32 21.69
CA ILE A 42 11.76 16.82 22.20
C ILE A 42 11.85 15.33 22.44
N ARG A 43 11.39 14.91 23.61
CA ARG A 43 11.26 13.50 23.94
C ARG A 43 9.98 12.93 23.32
N LYS A 44 10.13 11.88 22.51
CA LYS A 44 9.06 11.04 21.96
C LYS A 44 9.28 9.63 22.49
N GLY A 45 8.43 9.21 23.43
CA GLY A 45 8.62 7.97 24.17
C GLY A 45 10.03 7.87 24.75
N ASN A 46 10.79 6.86 24.32
CA ASN A 46 12.16 6.61 24.80
C ASN A 46 13.25 7.38 24.03
N LEU A 47 12.88 8.14 23.01
CA LEU A 47 13.82 8.82 22.12
C LEU A 47 13.78 10.32 22.31
N VAL A 48 14.91 10.97 22.02
CA VAL A 48 15.00 12.43 21.92
C VAL A 48 15.18 12.78 20.45
N VAL A 49 14.22 13.49 19.89
CA VAL A 49 14.31 14.04 18.53
C VAL A 49 14.86 15.44 18.64
N GLU A 50 16.07 15.63 18.11
CA GLU A 50 16.71 16.93 18.01
C GLU A 50 16.30 17.65 16.72
N TYR A 51 15.88 18.90 16.88
CA TYR A 51 15.64 19.85 15.80
C TYR A 51 16.79 20.86 15.86
N PRO A 52 17.79 20.77 14.95
CA PRO A 52 18.92 21.69 14.98
C PRO A 52 18.44 23.15 14.83
N LYS A 53 19.24 24.14 15.20
CA LYS A 53 18.91 25.53 14.85
C LYS A 53 19.24 25.75 13.37
N GLY A 54 18.31 26.30 12.60
CA GLY A 54 18.51 26.54 11.17
C GLY A 54 17.70 27.72 10.65
N LEU A 55 17.91 28.08 9.38
CA LEU A 55 17.29 29.26 8.76
C LEU A 55 15.77 29.14 8.58
N LEU A 56 15.24 27.90 8.51
CA LEU A 56 13.81 27.71 8.33
C LEU A 56 13.01 28.08 9.59
N GLU A 57 13.60 27.87 10.77
CA GLU A 57 13.06 28.15 12.11
C GLU A 57 11.52 28.14 12.19
N PHE A 58 10.93 27.03 11.77
CA PHE A 58 9.49 26.90 11.71
C PHE A 58 8.96 26.24 12.98
N LYS A 59 7.99 26.87 13.62
CA LYS A 59 7.19 26.26 14.68
C LYS A 59 5.73 26.66 14.50
N SER A 60 4.86 25.67 14.27
CA SER A 60 3.43 25.90 14.17
C SER A 60 2.91 26.57 15.44
N GLN A 61 2.11 27.63 15.27
CA GLN A 61 1.39 28.30 16.37
C GLN A 61 0.00 27.68 16.62
N LYS A 62 -0.34 26.63 15.86
CA LYS A 62 -1.60 25.91 15.94
C LYS A 62 -1.37 24.52 16.50
N GLU A 63 -2.28 24.07 17.35
CA GLU A 63 -2.32 22.70 17.86
C GLU A 63 -2.60 21.69 16.75
N PRO A 64 -2.01 20.49 16.81
CA PRO A 64 -2.31 19.42 15.88
C PRO A 64 -3.80 19.02 15.96
N ILE A 65 -4.39 18.70 14.81
CA ILE A 65 -5.79 18.27 14.71
C ILE A 65 -5.81 16.94 13.96
N PRO A 66 -6.29 15.84 14.59
CA PRO A 66 -6.41 14.55 13.91
C PRO A 66 -7.46 14.60 12.80
N LEU A 67 -7.25 13.76 11.79
CA LEU A 67 -8.27 13.48 10.79
C LEU A 67 -9.47 12.79 11.43
N SER A 68 -10.67 13.14 10.97
CA SER A 68 -11.91 12.46 11.31
C SER A 68 -11.99 11.06 10.71
N ASP A 69 -12.92 10.23 11.20
CA ASP A 69 -13.16 8.88 10.68
C ASP A 69 -13.44 8.88 9.17
N VAL A 70 -14.21 9.85 8.67
CA VAL A 70 -14.54 9.94 7.25
C VAL A 70 -13.32 10.32 6.40
N GLU A 71 -12.45 11.21 6.88
CA GLU A 71 -11.20 11.57 6.21
C GLU A 71 -10.23 10.38 6.19
N ASN A 72 -10.08 9.66 7.31
CA ASN A 72 -9.32 8.42 7.34
C ASN A 72 -9.92 7.37 6.40
N ALA A 73 -11.25 7.21 6.37
CA ALA A 73 -11.93 6.26 5.50
C ALA A 73 -11.66 6.53 4.02
N LEU A 74 -11.73 7.80 3.60
CA LEU A 74 -11.39 8.23 2.23
C LEU A 74 -9.95 7.87 1.86
N ILE A 75 -9.00 8.16 2.76
CA ILE A 75 -7.59 7.82 2.55
C ILE A 75 -7.42 6.30 2.44
N MET A 76 -7.94 5.51 3.38
CA MET A 76 -7.80 4.04 3.37
C MET A 76 -8.44 3.41 2.13
N TRP A 77 -9.64 3.87 1.73
CA TRP A 77 -10.29 3.38 0.52
C TRP A 77 -9.51 3.75 -0.74
N SER A 78 -8.98 4.98 -0.84
CA SER A 78 -8.13 5.37 -1.98
C SER A 78 -6.87 4.52 -2.09
N ALA A 79 -6.34 4.07 -0.96
CA ALA A 79 -5.10 3.33 -0.86
C ALA A 79 -5.22 1.86 -1.27
N ALA A 80 -6.34 1.19 -0.93
CA ALA A 80 -6.51 -0.25 -1.18
C ALA A 80 -7.97 -0.73 -1.22
N GLY A 81 -8.95 0.17 -1.18
CA GLY A 81 -10.37 -0.17 -1.09
C GLY A 81 -10.93 -0.83 -2.34
N PRO A 82 -12.07 -1.55 -2.23
CA PRO A 82 -12.69 -2.23 -3.36
C PRO A 82 -13.31 -1.20 -4.32
N ASN A 83 -13.16 -1.43 -5.63
CA ASN A 83 -13.72 -0.53 -6.66
C ASN A 83 -14.76 -1.20 -7.57
N GLY A 84 -14.67 -2.50 -7.81
CA GLY A 84 -15.52 -3.18 -8.79
C GLY A 84 -15.05 -4.57 -9.15
N LEU A 85 -15.71 -5.22 -10.11
CA LEU A 85 -15.22 -6.48 -10.71
C LEU A 85 -14.27 -6.14 -11.86
N ILE A 86 -13.22 -6.95 -12.05
CA ILE A 86 -12.36 -6.83 -13.23
C ILE A 86 -13.06 -7.44 -14.45
N LEU A 87 -12.63 -7.04 -15.65
CA LEU A 87 -13.14 -7.61 -16.89
C LEU A 87 -12.62 -9.03 -17.15
N ALA A 88 -11.51 -9.41 -16.50
CA ALA A 88 -10.83 -10.70 -16.68
C ALA A 88 -10.63 -11.06 -18.16
N ASP A 89 -10.19 -10.10 -18.96
CA ASP A 89 -10.09 -10.15 -20.42
C ASP A 89 -8.83 -10.88 -20.94
N LEU A 90 -8.27 -11.79 -20.13
CA LEU A 90 -7.21 -12.70 -20.55
C LEU A 90 -7.83 -13.98 -21.14
N GLY A 91 -7.33 -14.38 -22.31
CA GLY A 91 -7.75 -15.62 -22.94
C GLY A 91 -7.40 -16.84 -22.08
N VAL A 92 -8.33 -17.77 -21.92
CA VAL A 92 -8.12 -19.06 -21.22
C VAL A 92 -7.20 -20.00 -22.00
N ASN A 93 -7.00 -19.74 -23.30
CA ASN A 93 -6.11 -20.54 -24.14
C ASN A 93 -4.65 -20.24 -23.79
N ASN A 94 -3.81 -21.27 -23.79
CA ASN A 94 -2.39 -21.23 -23.43
C ASN A 94 -2.08 -21.01 -21.95
N ASN A 95 -3.06 -21.17 -21.06
CA ASN A 95 -2.88 -21.09 -19.61
C ASN A 95 -2.23 -19.77 -19.12
N VAL A 96 -2.49 -18.68 -19.84
CA VAL A 96 -2.05 -17.31 -19.50
C VAL A 96 -3.07 -16.57 -18.62
N ALA A 97 -4.19 -17.20 -18.29
CA ALA A 97 -5.21 -16.65 -17.39
C ALA A 97 -4.74 -16.78 -15.94
N THR A 98 -3.83 -15.92 -15.54
CA THR A 98 -3.18 -15.95 -14.22
C THR A 98 -4.04 -15.32 -13.12
N PHE A 99 -5.19 -14.71 -13.44
CA PHE A 99 -6.01 -14.00 -12.45
C PHE A 99 -6.41 -14.85 -11.25
N ILE A 100 -6.00 -14.43 -10.05
CA ILE A 100 -6.33 -15.10 -8.78
C ILE A 100 -7.73 -14.68 -8.32
N TYR A 101 -8.09 -13.42 -8.54
CA TYR A 101 -9.38 -12.86 -8.15
C TYR A 101 -10.08 -12.17 -9.32
N ALA A 102 -11.41 -12.21 -9.32
CA ALA A 102 -12.25 -11.44 -10.24
C ALA A 102 -12.64 -10.05 -9.68
N THR A 103 -12.14 -9.68 -8.51
CA THR A 103 -12.53 -8.47 -7.77
C THR A 103 -11.41 -7.45 -7.78
N GLY A 104 -11.71 -6.20 -8.03
CA GLY A 104 -10.77 -5.09 -8.15
C GLY A 104 -10.65 -4.23 -6.90
N ARG A 105 -9.54 -3.49 -6.84
CA ARG A 105 -9.25 -2.44 -5.86
C ARG A 105 -8.92 -1.14 -6.58
N THR A 106 -8.89 -0.05 -5.83
CA THR A 106 -8.43 1.28 -6.29
C THR A 106 -6.98 1.31 -6.76
N ILE A 107 -6.24 0.23 -6.55
CA ILE A 107 -4.86 -0.01 -6.99
C ILE A 107 -4.78 -1.25 -7.88
N PRO A 108 -3.77 -1.35 -8.76
CA PRO A 108 -3.49 -2.59 -9.48
C PRO A 108 -2.88 -3.64 -8.56
N GLY A 109 -2.92 -4.90 -8.98
CA GLY A 109 -2.16 -6.00 -8.40
C GLY A 109 -1.74 -6.97 -9.50
N PRO A 110 -0.53 -7.57 -9.41
CA PRO A 110 -0.13 -8.61 -10.35
C PRO A 110 -1.11 -9.76 -10.25
N ASP A 111 -1.59 -10.26 -11.40
CA ASP A 111 -2.58 -11.34 -11.45
C ASP A 111 -3.84 -11.07 -10.61
N ASN A 112 -4.09 -9.78 -10.33
CA ASN A 112 -5.12 -9.30 -9.43
C ASN A 112 -5.10 -9.94 -8.01
N ASP A 113 -3.92 -10.21 -7.46
CA ASP A 113 -3.67 -10.95 -6.21
C ASP A 113 -4.28 -10.42 -4.91
N GLN A 114 -4.74 -9.16 -4.90
CA GLN A 114 -5.24 -8.45 -3.72
C GLN A 114 -4.22 -8.40 -2.57
N GLY A 115 -2.91 -8.34 -2.88
CA GLY A 115 -1.84 -8.56 -1.91
C GLY A 115 -1.54 -7.41 -0.95
N LEU A 116 -2.05 -6.20 -1.19
CA LEU A 116 -1.75 -5.02 -0.36
C LEU A 116 -2.78 -4.80 0.76
N ASP A 117 -2.35 -4.85 2.01
CA ASP A 117 -3.12 -4.36 3.15
C ASP A 117 -2.41 -3.15 3.79
N LEU A 118 -3.06 -2.48 4.74
CA LEU A 118 -2.48 -1.29 5.38
C LEU A 118 -2.42 -1.49 6.89
N ILE A 119 -1.29 -1.13 7.50
CA ILE A 119 -1.28 -0.73 8.90
C ILE A 119 -1.38 0.79 8.94
N TYR A 120 -2.18 1.34 9.85
CA TYR A 120 -2.20 2.77 10.10
C TYR A 120 -2.14 3.09 11.59
N ILE A 121 -1.51 4.22 11.91
CA ILE A 121 -1.34 4.73 13.27
C ILE A 121 -1.99 6.09 13.37
N VAL A 122 -2.92 6.20 14.31
CA VAL A 122 -3.62 7.42 14.72
C VAL A 122 -3.47 7.57 16.24
N ASP A 123 -3.91 8.69 16.80
CA ASP A 123 -3.66 9.02 18.21
C ASP A 123 -4.17 7.96 19.19
N ASP A 124 -5.29 7.33 18.88
CA ASP A 124 -5.94 6.37 19.78
C ASP A 124 -5.44 4.92 19.61
N GLY A 125 -4.65 4.61 18.58
CA GLY A 125 -4.25 3.24 18.31
C GLY A 125 -3.52 2.97 17.01
N VAL A 126 -3.10 1.70 16.90
CA VAL A 126 -2.61 1.07 15.68
C VAL A 126 -3.68 0.15 15.15
N TYR A 127 -3.91 0.19 13.85
CA TYR A 127 -4.96 -0.56 13.18
C TYR A 127 -4.42 -1.25 11.94
N TYR A 128 -5.02 -2.38 11.61
CA TYR A 128 -4.81 -3.10 10.36
C TYR A 128 -6.08 -3.02 9.54
N TYR A 129 -5.98 -2.39 8.37
CA TYR A 129 -7.06 -2.26 7.41
C TYR A 129 -6.91 -3.30 6.30
N ARG A 130 -7.89 -4.20 6.21
CA ARG A 130 -7.98 -5.26 5.20
C ARG A 130 -9.37 -5.25 4.58
N PRO A 131 -9.60 -4.47 3.51
CA PRO A 131 -10.93 -4.32 2.94
C PRO A 131 -11.47 -5.63 2.38
N SER A 132 -12.80 -5.74 2.32
CA SER A 132 -13.47 -6.83 1.62
C SER A 132 -13.16 -6.85 0.14
N GLN A 133 -13.47 -7.98 -0.48
CA GLN A 133 -13.58 -8.09 -1.92
C GLN A 133 -14.78 -7.27 -2.44
N ALA A 134 -14.65 -6.81 -3.69
CA ALA A 134 -15.77 -6.23 -4.43
C ALA A 134 -16.81 -7.29 -4.79
N SER A 135 -18.07 -6.87 -4.91
CA SER A 135 -19.26 -7.69 -5.12
C SER A 135 -20.10 -7.22 -6.32
N LYS A 136 -19.80 -6.04 -6.86
CA LYS A 136 -20.49 -5.42 -8.00
C LYS A 136 -19.50 -5.00 -9.07
N ILE A 137 -19.99 -4.81 -10.30
CA ILE A 137 -19.18 -4.26 -11.41
C ILE A 137 -18.56 -2.92 -11.00
N TYR A 138 -19.35 -2.05 -10.37
CA TYR A 138 -18.89 -0.84 -9.69
C TYR A 138 -19.40 -0.85 -8.26
N GLU A 139 -18.51 -0.70 -7.30
CA GLU A 139 -18.93 -0.60 -5.90
C GLU A 139 -19.52 0.77 -5.56
N ILE A 140 -19.00 1.83 -6.18
CA ILE A 140 -19.53 3.19 -6.10
C ILE A 140 -19.92 3.60 -7.50
N GLU A 141 -21.19 3.48 -7.84
CA GLU A 141 -21.72 3.87 -9.15
C GLU A 141 -22.30 5.28 -9.09
N ARG A 142 -22.88 5.65 -7.94
CA ARG A 142 -23.57 6.92 -7.72
C ARG A 142 -23.20 7.50 -6.37
N GLU A 143 -23.50 8.78 -6.18
CA GLU A 143 -23.26 9.51 -4.93
C GLU A 143 -23.89 8.84 -3.70
N ASP A 144 -25.05 8.19 -3.85
CA ASP A 144 -25.73 7.47 -2.78
C ASP A 144 -24.93 6.25 -2.26
N ASP A 145 -23.99 5.73 -3.05
CA ASP A 145 -23.10 4.62 -2.65
C ASP A 145 -21.91 5.08 -1.79
N LEU A 146 -21.64 6.40 -1.67
CA LEU A 146 -20.45 6.92 -0.99
C LEU A 146 -20.35 6.52 0.48
N GLY A 147 -21.48 6.23 1.13
CA GLY A 147 -21.50 5.73 2.50
C GLY A 147 -20.70 4.44 2.70
N LYS A 148 -20.54 3.63 1.64
CA LYS A 148 -19.75 2.40 1.66
C LYS A 148 -18.30 2.62 2.04
N ILE A 149 -17.71 3.77 1.71
CA ILE A 149 -16.32 4.11 2.07
C ILE A 149 -16.15 4.08 3.59
N VAL A 150 -17.09 4.69 4.30
CA VAL A 150 -17.11 4.72 5.77
C VAL A 150 -17.41 3.33 6.35
N ASP A 151 -18.32 2.59 5.73
CA ASP A 151 -18.66 1.23 6.18
C ASP A 151 -17.48 0.28 6.02
N TRP A 152 -16.72 0.35 4.92
CA TRP A 152 -15.51 -0.45 4.77
C TRP A 152 -14.47 -0.09 5.81
N TYR A 153 -14.25 1.20 6.05
CA TYR A 153 -13.30 1.63 7.09
C TYR A 153 -13.68 1.10 8.47
N LYS A 154 -14.95 1.18 8.86
CA LYS A 154 -15.42 0.75 10.18
C LYS A 154 -15.42 -0.77 10.35
N ASN A 155 -15.82 -1.51 9.30
CA ASN A 155 -15.98 -2.96 9.40
C ASN A 155 -14.69 -3.74 9.15
N TYR A 156 -13.70 -3.13 8.47
CA TYR A 156 -12.47 -3.80 8.06
C TYR A 156 -11.19 -3.21 8.66
N SER A 157 -11.33 -2.31 9.65
CA SER A 157 -10.21 -1.86 10.48
C SER A 157 -10.18 -2.63 11.79
N ILE A 158 -9.11 -3.40 11.99
CA ILE A 158 -8.89 -4.21 13.18
C ILE A 158 -7.88 -3.49 14.07
N LYS A 159 -8.28 -3.14 15.31
CA LYS A 159 -7.37 -2.52 16.27
C LYS A 159 -6.32 -3.53 16.74
N LEU A 160 -5.05 -3.20 16.55
CA LEU A 160 -3.90 -4.01 16.95
C LEU A 160 -3.32 -3.57 18.30
N ALA A 161 -3.33 -2.27 18.58
CA ALA A 161 -2.77 -1.70 19.81
C ALA A 161 -3.49 -0.40 20.22
N ASN A 162 -3.40 -0.08 21.51
CA ASN A 162 -3.88 1.19 22.07
C ASN A 162 -2.81 2.27 22.00
N GLY A 163 -3.23 3.50 21.67
CA GLY A 163 -2.35 4.64 21.51
C GLY A 163 -1.38 4.52 20.32
N ARG A 164 -0.62 5.58 20.09
CA ARG A 164 0.45 5.56 19.08
C ARG A 164 1.57 4.63 19.53
N THR A 165 2.04 3.77 18.64
CA THR A 165 3.31 3.07 18.83
C THR A 165 4.46 4.07 18.77
N ASP A 166 5.40 3.96 19.71
CA ASP A 166 6.66 4.70 19.67
C ASP A 166 7.56 4.12 18.57
N LEU A 167 7.38 4.62 17.34
CA LEU A 167 8.28 4.34 16.23
C LEU A 167 9.44 5.33 16.30
N ALA A 168 10.67 4.82 16.27
CA ALA A 168 11.83 5.69 16.26
C ALA A 168 11.77 6.64 15.07
N GLY A 169 11.68 7.95 15.32
CA GLY A 169 11.69 9.00 14.29
C GLY A 169 13.07 9.18 13.64
N THR A 170 13.82 8.08 13.54
CA THR A 170 15.20 7.97 13.05
C THR A 170 15.35 6.67 12.27
N MET A 171 16.51 6.48 11.64
CA MET A 171 16.84 5.23 10.96
C MET A 171 16.70 4.04 11.93
N PRO A 172 16.23 2.87 11.44
CA PRO A 172 15.89 2.57 10.05
C PRO A 172 14.47 3.01 9.61
N PHE A 173 13.64 3.51 10.52
CA PHE A 173 12.21 3.75 10.24
C PHE A 173 11.91 5.10 9.59
N ALA A 174 12.71 6.12 9.88
CA ALA A 174 12.55 7.44 9.29
C ALA A 174 13.91 8.06 8.93
N MET A 175 13.98 8.63 7.72
CA MET A 175 15.15 9.44 7.32
C MET A 175 15.23 10.72 8.14
N ALA A 176 16.44 11.26 8.30
CA ALA A 176 16.72 12.42 9.15
C ALA A 176 15.85 13.66 8.84
N PHE A 177 15.34 13.79 7.61
CA PHE A 177 14.46 14.91 7.22
C PHE A 177 12.97 14.72 7.58
N ASN A 178 12.57 13.54 8.08
CA ASN A 178 11.22 13.24 8.55
C ASN A 178 11.10 13.47 10.07
N LYS A 179 11.47 14.65 10.55
CA LYS A 179 11.50 14.94 12.00
C LYS A 179 10.12 14.90 12.66
N ASN A 180 9.07 15.31 11.92
CA ASN A 180 7.66 15.26 12.35
C ASN A 180 7.01 13.91 11.99
N PHE A 181 7.77 12.82 12.03
CA PHE A 181 7.24 11.48 11.83
C PHE A 181 6.38 11.05 13.03
N ASN A 182 5.23 10.45 12.74
CA ASN A 182 4.31 9.83 13.71
C ASN A 182 3.89 10.77 14.86
N GLU A 183 3.66 12.05 14.57
CA GLU A 183 3.25 13.07 15.55
C GLU A 183 1.78 12.92 15.97
N ILE A 184 1.43 13.47 17.15
CA ILE A 184 0.04 13.63 17.58
C ILE A 184 -0.76 14.38 16.50
N GLY A 185 -1.99 13.96 16.24
CA GLY A 185 -2.86 14.51 15.21
C GLY A 185 -2.53 14.06 13.78
N SER A 186 -1.49 13.24 13.57
CA SER A 186 -1.17 12.71 12.24
C SER A 186 -1.72 11.29 12.02
N THR A 187 -2.04 10.95 10.77
CA THR A 187 -2.27 9.56 10.36
C THR A 187 -1.02 9.05 9.64
N LEU A 188 -0.35 8.05 10.21
CA LEU A 188 0.77 7.37 9.56
C LEU A 188 0.24 6.10 8.89
N LEU A 189 0.49 5.95 7.58
CA LEU A 189 0.13 4.75 6.82
C LEU A 189 1.37 3.93 6.47
N LEU A 190 1.28 2.63 6.66
CA LEU A 190 2.31 1.63 6.41
C LEU A 190 1.71 0.56 5.48
N PRO A 191 1.92 0.67 4.16
CA PRO A 191 1.50 -0.36 3.23
C PRO A 191 2.27 -1.66 3.45
N ILE A 192 1.56 -2.79 3.45
CA ILE A 192 2.13 -4.13 3.60
C ILE A 192 1.67 -4.96 2.43
N TYR A 193 2.61 -5.50 1.67
CA TYR A 193 2.33 -6.34 0.51
C TYR A 193 2.72 -7.78 0.79
N ASP A 194 1.73 -8.69 0.73
CA ASP A 194 1.95 -10.13 0.77
C ASP A 194 2.20 -10.66 -0.64
N ALA A 195 3.48 -10.89 -0.96
CA ALA A 195 3.89 -11.39 -2.25
C ALA A 195 3.68 -12.92 -2.43
N SER A 196 3.25 -13.64 -1.39
CA SER A 196 3.24 -15.11 -1.41
C SER A 196 2.40 -15.67 -2.57
N ARG A 197 1.25 -15.05 -2.85
CA ARG A 197 0.35 -15.49 -3.92
C ARG A 197 0.94 -15.26 -5.31
N VAL A 198 1.47 -14.07 -5.56
CA VAL A 198 2.10 -13.76 -6.85
C VAL A 198 3.34 -14.62 -7.07
N ILE A 199 4.12 -14.93 -6.03
CA ILE A 199 5.28 -15.82 -6.13
C ILE A 199 4.85 -17.20 -6.62
N VAL A 200 3.84 -17.81 -5.99
CA VAL A 200 3.35 -19.12 -6.41
C VAL A 200 2.83 -19.07 -7.85
N ASN A 201 2.08 -18.02 -8.18
CA ASN A 201 1.45 -17.89 -9.50
C ASN A 201 2.47 -17.70 -10.62
N ILE A 202 3.48 -16.86 -10.40
CA ILE A 202 4.52 -16.60 -11.40
C ILE A 202 5.45 -17.80 -11.59
N LEU A 203 5.65 -18.63 -10.56
CA LEU A 203 6.35 -19.90 -10.69
C LEU A 203 5.60 -20.87 -11.62
N PHE A 204 4.26 -20.93 -11.53
CA PHE A 204 3.47 -21.72 -12.49
C PHE A 204 3.62 -21.19 -13.91
N HIS A 205 3.57 -19.87 -14.11
CA HIS A 205 3.82 -19.25 -15.41
C HIS A 205 5.19 -19.64 -15.98
N TYR A 206 6.26 -19.52 -15.18
CA TYR A 206 7.61 -19.85 -15.62
C TYR A 206 7.80 -21.33 -15.93
N PHE A 207 7.22 -22.24 -15.15
CA PHE A 207 7.40 -23.67 -15.36
C PHE A 207 6.52 -24.23 -16.47
N GLU A 208 5.28 -23.77 -16.59
CA GLU A 208 4.33 -24.34 -17.52
C GLU A 208 4.40 -23.69 -18.90
N TYR A 209 4.36 -22.36 -18.95
CA TYR A 209 4.29 -21.62 -20.20
C TYR A 209 5.69 -21.33 -20.76
N GLU A 210 6.55 -20.73 -19.94
CA GLU A 210 7.92 -20.37 -20.38
C GLU A 210 8.87 -21.57 -20.37
N ARG A 211 8.54 -22.61 -19.60
CA ARG A 211 9.31 -23.86 -19.45
C ARG A 211 10.76 -23.59 -19.00
N VAL A 212 10.94 -22.59 -18.13
CA VAL A 212 12.25 -22.10 -17.66
C VAL A 212 12.62 -22.75 -16.32
N PRO A 213 13.79 -23.42 -16.21
CA PRO A 213 14.29 -23.86 -14.91
C PRO A 213 14.88 -22.68 -14.11
N ILE A 214 14.88 -22.80 -12.79
CA ILE A 214 15.47 -21.81 -11.87
C ILE A 214 16.79 -22.34 -11.32
N ILE A 215 17.81 -21.47 -11.26
CA ILE A 215 19.12 -21.76 -10.67
C ILE A 215 19.38 -20.88 -9.45
N ASP A 216 20.12 -21.40 -8.49
CA ASP A 216 20.67 -20.64 -7.36
C ASP A 216 21.94 -19.93 -7.82
N ASP A 217 21.92 -18.60 -7.83
CA ASP A 217 23.05 -17.74 -8.23
C ASP A 217 24.35 -18.04 -7.46
N ASN A 218 24.26 -18.49 -6.21
CA ASN A 218 25.43 -18.72 -5.36
C ASN A 218 26.18 -19.99 -5.75
N THR A 219 25.46 -21.00 -6.25
CA THR A 219 26.01 -22.33 -6.55
C THR A 219 26.10 -22.61 -8.04
N GLY A 220 25.34 -21.87 -8.85
CA GLY A 220 25.15 -22.15 -10.28
C GLY A 220 24.37 -23.44 -10.55
N GLN A 221 23.81 -24.09 -9.52
CA GLN A 221 23.04 -25.32 -9.63
C GLN A 221 21.55 -25.02 -9.71
N LEU A 222 20.74 -26.00 -10.13
CA LEU A 222 19.29 -25.90 -10.09
C LEU A 222 18.84 -25.62 -8.65
N ALA A 223 17.91 -24.67 -8.48
CA ALA A 223 17.26 -24.35 -7.22
C ALA A 223 16.26 -25.46 -6.83
N ASP A 224 16.79 -26.66 -6.58
CA ASP A 224 16.03 -27.91 -6.58
C ASP A 224 16.59 -28.89 -5.53
N GLN A 225 16.20 -28.69 -4.28
CA GLN A 225 16.71 -29.52 -3.17
C GLN A 225 16.29 -30.99 -3.25
N ASN A 226 15.17 -31.30 -3.92
CA ASN A 226 14.60 -32.66 -3.98
C ASN A 226 14.70 -33.31 -5.37
N GLY A 227 15.36 -32.67 -6.35
CA GLY A 227 15.51 -33.17 -7.70
C GLY A 227 14.24 -33.11 -8.56
N ALA A 228 13.20 -32.40 -8.12
CA ALA A 228 11.94 -32.27 -8.84
C ALA A 228 12.10 -31.52 -10.17
N MET A 229 12.81 -30.39 -10.17
CA MET A 229 13.07 -29.60 -11.37
C MET A 229 13.95 -30.35 -12.35
N LYS A 230 15.00 -31.03 -11.86
CA LYS A 230 15.83 -31.91 -12.68
C LYS A 230 14.98 -32.99 -13.36
N LYS A 231 14.07 -33.64 -12.62
CA LYS A 231 13.15 -34.64 -13.18
C LYS A 231 12.23 -34.04 -14.27
N LEU A 232 11.83 -32.78 -14.15
CA LEU A 232 11.04 -32.09 -15.18
C LEU A 232 11.87 -31.77 -16.43
N ILE A 233 13.13 -31.36 -16.26
CA ILE A 233 14.10 -31.18 -17.37
C ILE A 233 14.34 -32.51 -18.09
N ASP A 234 14.65 -33.58 -17.34
CA ASP A 234 14.95 -34.91 -17.90
C ASP A 234 13.76 -35.48 -18.70
N LYS A 235 12.54 -35.07 -18.36
CA LYS A 235 11.30 -35.44 -19.09
C LYS A 235 10.95 -34.48 -20.23
N GLY A 236 11.72 -33.41 -20.45
CA GLY A 236 11.46 -32.41 -21.49
C GLY A 236 10.27 -31.47 -21.21
N TYR A 237 9.86 -31.34 -19.94
CA TYR A 237 8.84 -30.37 -19.54
C TYR A 237 9.42 -28.96 -19.40
N LEU A 238 10.62 -28.85 -18.81
CA LEU A 238 11.40 -27.62 -18.77
C LEU A 238 12.45 -27.69 -19.88
N THR A 239 12.53 -26.66 -20.72
CA THR A 239 13.31 -26.71 -21.97
C THR A 239 14.04 -25.43 -22.31
N SER A 240 13.89 -24.35 -21.53
CA SER A 240 14.57 -23.09 -21.83
C SER A 240 16.09 -23.28 -21.76
N GLN A 241 16.79 -22.80 -22.79
CA GLN A 241 18.26 -22.78 -22.84
C GLN A 241 18.86 -21.75 -21.87
N ILE A 242 18.04 -20.80 -21.40
CA ILE A 242 18.45 -19.75 -20.47
C ILE A 242 17.67 -19.95 -19.17
N PRO A 243 18.33 -20.40 -18.07
CA PRO A 243 17.69 -20.53 -16.78
C PRO A 243 17.39 -19.15 -16.18
N LEU A 244 16.34 -19.07 -15.37
CA LEU A 244 16.06 -17.93 -14.50
C LEU A 244 16.89 -18.06 -13.24
N THR A 245 17.46 -16.96 -12.74
CA THR A 245 18.18 -17.00 -11.47
C THR A 245 17.28 -16.61 -10.29
N MET A 246 17.56 -17.12 -9.10
CA MET A 246 16.80 -16.77 -7.89
C MET A 246 16.85 -15.28 -7.59
N ASP A 247 18.01 -14.64 -7.74
CA ASP A 247 18.15 -13.18 -7.56
C ASP A 247 17.29 -12.40 -8.58
N LEU A 248 17.26 -12.83 -9.84
CA LEU A 248 16.41 -12.18 -10.84
C LEU A 248 14.92 -12.36 -10.53
N LEU A 249 14.52 -13.54 -10.08
CA LEU A 249 13.14 -13.79 -9.64
C LEU A 249 12.77 -12.89 -8.46
N ASP A 250 13.59 -12.84 -7.41
CA ASP A 250 13.35 -12.03 -6.22
C ASP A 250 13.27 -10.53 -6.55
N ARG A 251 14.16 -10.05 -7.43
CA ARG A 251 14.13 -8.65 -7.90
C ARG A 251 12.88 -8.35 -8.71
N ALA A 252 12.43 -9.26 -9.56
CA ALA A 252 11.20 -9.09 -10.33
C ALA A 252 10.00 -9.00 -9.39
N ILE A 253 9.89 -9.89 -8.40
CA ILE A 253 8.82 -9.86 -7.39
C ILE A 253 8.87 -8.55 -6.59
N GLY A 254 10.06 -8.15 -6.14
CA GLY A 254 10.26 -6.91 -5.39
C GLY A 254 9.87 -5.67 -6.20
N ALA A 255 10.20 -5.64 -7.50
CA ALA A 255 9.80 -4.55 -8.39
C ALA A 255 8.28 -4.48 -8.56
N VAL A 256 7.62 -5.63 -8.77
CA VAL A 256 6.15 -5.72 -8.89
C VAL A 256 5.47 -5.25 -7.61
N ALA A 257 5.91 -5.74 -6.44
CA ALA A 257 5.43 -5.29 -5.14
C ALA A 257 5.60 -3.77 -4.95
N GLY A 258 6.75 -3.24 -5.36
CA GLY A 258 7.06 -1.82 -5.32
C GLY A 258 6.09 -0.96 -6.14
N VAL A 259 5.64 -1.44 -7.31
CA VAL A 259 4.64 -0.74 -8.14
C VAL A 259 3.27 -0.69 -7.46
N VAL A 260 2.84 -1.80 -6.84
CA VAL A 260 1.56 -1.85 -6.10
C VAL A 260 1.57 -0.86 -4.94
N VAL A 261 2.61 -0.92 -4.11
CA VAL A 261 2.79 0.02 -2.98
C VAL A 261 2.90 1.45 -3.48
N GLY A 262 3.68 1.71 -4.52
CA GLY A 262 3.86 3.04 -5.10
C GLY A 262 2.55 3.64 -5.61
N THR A 263 1.69 2.83 -6.21
CA THR A 263 0.36 3.27 -6.67
C THR A 263 -0.57 3.58 -5.50
N SER A 264 -0.56 2.75 -4.45
CA SER A 264 -1.29 3.04 -3.20
C SER A 264 -0.86 4.36 -2.58
N VAL A 265 0.45 4.59 -2.46
CA VAL A 265 1.00 5.86 -1.96
C VAL A 265 0.60 7.03 -2.86
N GLN A 266 0.61 6.87 -4.18
CA GLN A 266 0.17 7.92 -5.10
C GLN A 266 -1.31 8.26 -4.91
N ASN A 267 -2.19 7.26 -4.76
CA ASN A 267 -3.61 7.49 -4.49
C ASN A 267 -3.83 8.21 -3.15
N ILE A 268 -3.11 7.80 -2.09
CA ILE A 268 -3.14 8.48 -0.79
C ILE A 268 -2.77 9.96 -0.94
N ARG A 269 -1.71 10.26 -1.70
CA ARG A 269 -1.26 11.64 -1.92
C ARG A 269 -2.30 12.48 -2.65
N LEU A 270 -2.99 11.91 -3.65
CA LEU A 270 -4.06 12.60 -4.36
C LEU A 270 -5.29 12.79 -3.47
N MET A 271 -5.68 11.77 -2.69
CA MET A 271 -6.81 11.88 -1.76
C MET A 271 -6.54 12.90 -0.64
N SER A 272 -5.29 13.04 -0.20
CA SER A 272 -4.91 14.03 0.82
C SER A 272 -5.05 15.50 0.37
N GLU A 273 -5.26 15.73 -0.93
CA GLU A 273 -5.36 17.07 -1.54
C GLU A 273 -6.82 17.42 -1.95
N ALA A 274 -7.76 16.48 -1.79
CA ALA A 274 -9.21 16.63 -2.06
C ALA A 274 -9.95 17.28 -0.88
#